data_AF-A0A0D3EDF3-F1
#
_entry.id   AF-A0A0D3EDF3-F1
#
_cell.length_a   1.000
_cell.length_b   1.000
_cell.length_c   1.000
_cell.angle_alpha   90.00
_cell.angle_beta   90.00
_cell.angle_gamma   90.00
#
_symmetry.space_group_name_H-M   'P 1'
#
loop_
_entity.id
_entity.type
_entity.pdbx_description
1 polymer ?
#
loop_
_entity_poly.entity_id
_entity_poly.type
_entity_poly.pdbx_seq_one_letter_code
_entity_poly.pdbx_strand_id
1 'polypeptide(L)'
;MFGIQEIDTDIKHGVLTSRITVPSVRTAMSKLLTAPNPELAETIRNKCLSLSNWYGLIPALFPNAKHVYGIMTGSMEPYVKKLRHYAGDLPLVSHDYGISEGWIAAAKVTPRLSPEEAMFAVIPNLGYFEFLPVSEREGEQEPVGLIEVKIGQDSWCPTLARDCSQFLWSEIDSLLIKLFESAMLFY
;
A
#
# COMPACT_ATOMS: atom_id res chain seq x y z
N MET A 1 -16.02 -2.59 15.68
CA MET A 1 -15.62 -3.14 17.00
C MET A 1 -15.47 -4.66 17.00
N PHE A 2 -16.19 -5.41 16.16
CA PHE A 2 -16.20 -6.89 16.18
C PHE A 2 -14.86 -7.60 15.86
N GLY A 3 -14.02 -7.05 14.98
CA GLY A 3 -12.80 -7.75 14.56
C GLY A 3 -11.70 -7.88 15.62
N ILE A 4 -11.56 -6.91 16.53
CA ILE A 4 -10.50 -6.95 17.57
C ILE A 4 -10.74 -8.05 18.60
N GLN A 5 -12.00 -8.33 18.93
CA GLN A 5 -12.33 -9.32 19.96
C GLN A 5 -11.98 -10.74 19.50
N GLU A 6 -12.11 -11.03 18.20
CA GLU A 6 -11.70 -12.30 17.62
C GLU A 6 -10.17 -12.45 17.69
N ILE A 7 -9.41 -11.41 17.29
CA ILE A 7 -7.94 -11.41 17.35
C ILE A 7 -7.43 -11.55 18.79
N ASP A 8 -8.04 -10.83 19.74
CA ASP A 8 -7.74 -10.94 21.18
C ASP A 8 -7.94 -12.38 21.69
N THR A 9 -9.05 -13.02 21.29
CA THR A 9 -9.36 -14.40 21.67
C THR A 9 -8.36 -15.38 21.08
N ASP A 10 -7.97 -15.19 19.82
CA ASP A 10 -7.03 -16.05 19.12
C ASP A 10 -5.63 -15.98 19.74
N ILE A 11 -5.15 -14.79 20.10
CA ILE A 11 -3.85 -14.59 20.79
C ILE A 11 -3.91 -15.13 22.22
N LYS A 12 -5.01 -14.87 22.93
CA LYS A 12 -5.21 -15.28 24.32
C LYS A 12 -5.18 -16.80 24.49
N HIS A 13 -5.78 -17.54 23.56
CA HIS A 13 -5.82 -19.01 23.62
C HIS A 13 -4.74 -19.67 22.76
N GLY A 14 -4.03 -18.92 21.91
CA GLY A 14 -3.06 -19.46 20.97
C GLY A 14 -3.69 -20.34 19.88
N VAL A 15 -4.99 -20.18 19.61
CA VAL A 15 -5.74 -21.02 18.67
C VAL A 15 -6.61 -20.12 17.81
N LEU A 16 -6.50 -20.28 16.49
CA LEU A 16 -7.36 -19.58 15.55
C LEU A 16 -8.82 -19.99 15.69
N THR A 17 -9.71 -19.01 15.62
CA THR A 17 -11.16 -19.19 15.54
C THR A 17 -11.58 -20.05 14.34
N SER A 18 -12.69 -20.78 14.48
CA SER A 18 -13.26 -21.69 13.47
C SER A 18 -13.68 -21.03 12.15
N ARG A 19 -13.71 -19.69 12.11
CA ARG A 19 -13.94 -18.87 10.92
C ARG A 19 -12.86 -19.06 9.86
N ILE A 20 -11.62 -19.34 10.25
CA ILE A 20 -10.54 -19.66 9.31
C ILE A 20 -10.55 -21.16 9.05
N THR A 21 -11.13 -21.55 7.91
CA THR A 21 -11.27 -22.96 7.52
C THR A 21 -10.11 -23.47 6.66
N VAL A 22 -9.31 -22.58 6.09
CA VAL A 22 -8.23 -22.92 5.14
C VAL A 22 -7.07 -23.64 5.85
N PRO A 23 -6.78 -24.92 5.53
CA PRO A 23 -5.80 -25.72 6.28
C PRO A 23 -4.36 -25.19 6.22
N SER A 24 -3.93 -24.64 5.08
CA SER A 24 -2.59 -24.08 4.91
C SER A 24 -2.36 -22.87 5.81
N VAL A 25 -3.33 -21.96 5.89
CA VAL A 25 -3.29 -20.79 6.77
C VAL A 25 -3.24 -21.21 8.24
N ARG A 26 -4.06 -22.20 8.65
CA ARG A 26 -4.04 -22.70 10.03
C ARG A 26 -2.70 -23.33 10.40
N THR A 27 -2.08 -24.05 9.46
CA THR A 27 -0.77 -24.67 9.66
C THR A 27 0.36 -23.64 9.73
N ALA A 28 0.27 -22.54 8.97
CA ALA A 28 1.22 -21.44 9.08
C ALA A 28 1.08 -20.70 10.42
N MET A 29 -0.16 -20.39 10.80
CA MET A 29 -0.45 -19.65 12.04
C MET A 29 -0.19 -20.46 13.30
N SER A 30 -0.33 -21.79 13.29
CA SER A 30 0.03 -22.63 14.45
C SER A 30 1.53 -22.60 14.77
N LYS A 31 2.39 -22.25 13.80
CA LYS A 31 3.82 -22.03 14.03
C LYS A 31 4.12 -20.68 14.67
N LEU A 32 3.21 -19.71 14.56
CA LEU A 32 3.35 -18.38 15.15
C LEU A 32 2.67 -18.29 16.52
N LEU A 33 1.46 -18.84 16.63
CA LEU A 33 0.67 -18.95 17.85
C LEU A 33 1.07 -20.22 18.62
N THR A 34 2.33 -20.32 19.02
CA THR A 34 2.87 -21.54 19.67
C THR A 34 2.40 -21.73 21.10
N ALA A 35 2.03 -20.65 21.79
CA ALA A 35 1.55 -20.67 23.16
C ALA A 35 0.47 -19.60 23.39
N PRO A 36 -0.48 -19.85 24.31
CA PRO A 36 -1.42 -18.83 24.78
C PRO A 36 -0.68 -17.62 25.37
N ASN A 37 -1.00 -16.40 24.92
CA ASN A 37 -0.39 -15.17 25.44
C ASN A 37 -1.47 -14.14 25.85
N PRO A 38 -2.07 -14.31 27.04
CA PRO A 38 -3.12 -13.41 27.53
C PRO A 38 -2.62 -11.98 27.81
N GLU A 39 -1.36 -11.81 28.22
CA GLU A 39 -0.79 -10.50 28.54
C GLU A 39 -0.63 -9.63 27.28
N LEU A 40 -0.16 -10.24 26.18
CA LEU A 40 -0.07 -9.56 24.89
C LEU A 40 -1.46 -9.17 24.36
N ALA A 41 -2.43 -10.08 24.47
CA ALA A 41 -3.80 -9.86 24.05
C ALA A 41 -4.41 -8.65 24.80
N GLU A 42 -4.28 -8.64 26.14
CA GLU A 42 -4.75 -7.54 26.97
C GLU A 42 -4.02 -6.22 26.67
N THR A 43 -2.71 -6.27 26.41
CA THR A 43 -1.92 -5.08 26.01
C THR A 43 -2.43 -4.47 24.70
N ILE A 44 -2.66 -5.30 23.68
CA ILE A 44 -3.20 -4.85 22.38
C ILE A 44 -4.60 -4.27 22.57
N ARG A 45 -5.46 -4.95 23.33
CA ARG A 45 -6.83 -4.51 23.63
C ARG A 45 -6.83 -3.15 24.33
N ASN A 46 -6.00 -3.00 25.36
CA ASN A 46 -5.90 -1.76 26.13
C ASN A 46 -5.36 -0.61 25.27
N LYS A 47 -4.36 -0.85 24.42
CA LYS A 47 -3.89 0.13 23.44
C LYS A 47 -5.02 0.59 22.51
N CYS A 48 -5.74 -0.34 21.90
CA CYS A 48 -6.85 0.00 21.00
C CYS A 48 -7.98 0.76 21.70
N LEU A 49 -8.31 0.41 22.95
CA LEU A 49 -9.33 1.12 23.74
C LEU A 49 -8.87 2.49 24.23
N SER A 50 -7.57 2.68 24.45
CA SER A 50 -7.00 3.96 24.90
C SER A 50 -6.99 5.04 23.81
N LEU A 51 -7.10 4.65 22.54
CA LEU A 51 -7.06 5.57 21.41
C LEU A 51 -8.43 6.22 21.17
N SER A 52 -8.48 7.54 21.24
CA SER A 52 -9.63 8.32 20.81
C SER A 52 -9.73 8.29 19.28
N ASN A 53 -10.82 7.74 18.75
CA ASN A 53 -11.11 7.66 17.31
C ASN A 53 -10.01 6.93 16.50
N TRP A 54 -9.22 6.04 17.09
CA TRP A 54 -8.17 5.27 16.39
C TRP A 54 -7.05 6.10 15.74
N TYR A 55 -6.92 7.37 16.14
CA TYR A 55 -5.83 8.21 15.66
C TYR A 55 -4.48 7.66 16.12
N GLY A 56 -3.51 7.53 15.22
CA GLY A 56 -2.18 7.00 15.57
C GLY A 56 -2.17 5.52 15.98
N LEU A 57 -3.12 4.72 15.49
CA LEU A 57 -3.17 3.27 15.75
C LEU A 57 -1.87 2.54 15.36
N ILE A 58 -1.29 2.87 14.21
CA ILE A 58 -0.11 2.20 13.68
C ILE A 58 1.08 2.34 14.64
N PRO A 59 1.51 3.56 15.03
CA PRO A 59 2.61 3.71 15.97
C PRO A 59 2.26 3.19 17.38
N ALA A 60 1.00 3.16 17.79
CA ALA A 60 0.59 2.59 19.07
C ALA A 60 0.78 1.05 19.11
N LEU A 61 0.39 0.35 18.05
CA LEU A 61 0.56 -1.11 17.93
C LEU A 61 2.00 -1.49 17.61
N PHE A 62 2.62 -0.77 16.67
CA PHE A 62 3.96 -1.01 16.18
C PHE A 62 4.88 0.18 16.52
N PRO A 63 5.39 0.26 17.76
CA PRO A 63 6.19 1.41 18.20
C PRO A 63 7.51 1.58 17.44
N ASN A 64 7.99 0.52 16.80
CA ASN A 64 9.23 0.52 16.00
C ASN A 64 8.99 0.84 14.52
N ALA A 65 7.75 1.12 14.10
CA ALA A 65 7.45 1.48 12.72
C ALA A 65 8.12 2.81 12.36
N LYS A 66 8.90 2.85 11.26
CA LYS A 66 9.62 4.05 10.83
C LYS A 66 8.85 4.89 9.81
N HIS A 67 8.05 4.23 8.99
CA HIS A 67 7.23 4.83 7.94
C HIS A 67 6.13 3.82 7.57
N VAL A 68 5.07 4.32 6.93
CA VAL A 68 4.09 3.47 6.26
C VAL A 68 4.41 3.48 4.78
N TYR A 69 4.50 2.30 4.18
CA TYR A 69 4.87 2.11 2.80
C TYR A 69 3.68 1.55 2.01
N GLY A 70 3.31 2.21 0.91
CA GLY A 70 2.18 1.78 0.08
C GLY A 70 1.90 2.69 -1.10
N ILE A 71 0.93 2.32 -1.93
CA ILE A 71 0.49 3.13 -3.08
C ILE A 71 -0.51 4.18 -2.58
N MET A 72 -0.24 5.46 -2.89
CA MET A 72 -0.94 6.60 -2.29
C MET A 72 -1.31 7.68 -3.31
N THR A 73 -1.05 7.43 -4.58
CA THR A 73 -1.20 8.35 -5.69
C THR A 73 -2.34 7.91 -6.61
N GLY A 74 -2.82 8.82 -7.48
CA GLY A 74 -3.88 8.50 -8.44
C GLY A 74 -5.19 8.16 -7.74
N SER A 75 -5.82 7.04 -8.12
CA SER A 75 -7.12 6.63 -7.54
C SER A 75 -7.06 6.36 -6.02
N MET A 76 -5.87 6.22 -5.44
CA MET A 76 -5.69 5.99 -3.99
C MET A 76 -5.63 7.29 -3.17
N GLU A 77 -5.50 8.47 -3.79
CA GLU A 77 -5.44 9.77 -3.11
C GLU A 77 -6.58 10.02 -2.10
N PRO A 78 -7.85 9.67 -2.37
CA PRO A 78 -8.94 9.86 -1.41
C PRO A 78 -8.75 9.10 -0.09
N TYR A 79 -7.99 8.01 -0.10
CA TYR A 79 -7.73 7.19 1.09
C TYR A 79 -6.57 7.73 1.94
N VAL A 80 -5.70 8.58 1.38
CA VAL A 80 -4.53 9.14 2.06
C VAL A 80 -4.93 9.88 3.33
N LYS A 81 -6.03 10.61 3.32
CA LYS A 81 -6.55 11.33 4.50
C LYS A 81 -6.89 10.38 5.66
N LYS A 82 -7.53 9.24 5.35
CA LYS A 82 -7.85 8.21 6.35
C LYS A 82 -6.59 7.48 6.81
N LEU A 83 -5.65 7.19 5.91
CA LEU A 83 -4.40 6.55 6.26
C LEU A 83 -3.54 7.45 7.16
N ARG A 84 -3.49 8.76 6.89
CA ARG A 84 -2.84 9.76 7.74
C ARG A 84 -3.40 9.78 9.15
N HIS A 85 -4.72 9.62 9.30
CA HIS A 85 -5.36 9.53 10.60
C HIS A 85 -4.86 8.33 11.43
N TYR A 86 -4.73 7.14 10.82
CA TYR A 86 -4.21 5.95 11.52
C TYR A 86 -2.68 5.97 11.71
N ALA A 87 -1.94 6.58 10.80
CA ALA A 87 -0.49 6.70 10.85
C ALA A 87 0.00 7.75 11.86
N GLY A 88 -0.83 8.75 12.16
CA GLY A 88 -0.45 9.89 13.00
C GLY A 88 0.73 10.64 12.37
N ASP A 89 1.82 10.76 13.13
CA ASP A 89 3.03 11.47 12.71
C ASP A 89 3.99 10.63 11.86
N LEU A 90 3.66 9.36 11.60
CA LEU A 90 4.53 8.52 10.76
C LEU A 90 4.62 9.08 9.33
N PRO A 91 5.83 9.16 8.76
CA PRO A 91 6.01 9.43 7.34
C PRO A 91 5.23 8.42 6.51
N LEU A 92 4.51 8.92 5.49
CA LEU A 92 3.90 8.05 4.49
C LEU A 92 4.80 8.11 3.25
N VAL A 93 5.21 6.94 2.76
CA VAL A 93 6.16 6.81 1.65
C VAL A 93 5.47 6.05 0.52
N SER A 94 5.42 6.68 -0.65
CA SER A 94 4.86 6.05 -1.84
C SER A 94 5.69 4.86 -2.29
N HIS A 95 5.01 3.77 -2.64
CA HIS A 95 5.58 2.58 -3.27
C HIS A 95 5.98 2.87 -4.72
N ASP A 96 6.81 2.01 -5.31
CA ASP A 96 7.18 2.09 -6.72
C ASP A 96 5.97 1.94 -7.65
N TYR A 97 6.13 2.43 -8.88
CA TYR A 97 5.10 2.39 -9.91
C TYR A 97 5.36 1.24 -10.89
N GLY A 98 4.38 0.35 -10.98
CA GLY A 98 4.39 -0.81 -11.87
C GLY A 98 3.01 -1.10 -12.43
N ILE A 99 2.98 -1.87 -13.51
CA ILE A 99 1.78 -2.39 -14.17
C ILE A 99 1.95 -3.90 -14.41
N SER A 100 0.89 -4.56 -14.91
CA SER A 100 0.96 -6.01 -15.19
C SER A 100 2.05 -6.37 -16.20
N GLU A 101 2.34 -5.46 -17.14
CA GLU A 101 3.38 -5.62 -18.17
C GLU A 101 4.81 -5.43 -17.64
N GLY A 102 4.98 -4.85 -16.44
CA GLY A 102 6.31 -4.69 -15.84
C GLY A 102 6.43 -3.55 -14.83
N TRP A 103 7.62 -3.49 -14.23
CA TRP A 103 8.03 -2.39 -13.34
C TRP A 103 8.46 -1.19 -14.19
N ILE A 104 8.04 0.00 -13.80
CA ILE A 104 8.19 1.20 -14.64
C ILE A 104 9.10 2.22 -13.98
N ALA A 105 8.77 2.59 -12.74
CA ALA A 105 9.45 3.69 -12.07
C ALA A 105 9.61 3.44 -10.58
N ALA A 106 10.75 3.83 -10.04
CA ALA A 106 10.94 3.83 -8.59
C ALA A 106 10.38 5.12 -7.99
N ALA A 107 9.73 4.98 -6.84
CA ALA A 107 9.32 6.13 -6.06
C ALA A 107 10.57 6.84 -5.52
N LYS A 108 10.65 8.15 -5.76
CA LYS A 108 11.66 8.98 -5.14
C LYS A 108 11.31 9.14 -3.66
N VAL A 109 11.93 8.31 -2.83
CA VAL A 109 11.74 8.33 -1.37
C VAL A 109 12.23 9.66 -0.81
N THR A 110 11.31 10.59 -0.60
CA THR A 110 11.58 11.83 0.12
C THR A 110 10.76 11.80 1.42
N PRO A 111 11.39 11.48 2.57
CA PRO A 111 10.69 11.12 3.81
C PRO A 111 9.77 12.21 4.40
N ARG A 112 9.80 13.42 3.87
CA ARG A 112 9.05 14.58 4.39
C ARG A 112 8.12 15.23 3.38
N LEU A 113 8.08 14.75 2.14
CA LEU A 113 7.15 15.28 1.15
C LEU A 113 5.74 14.73 1.43
N SER A 114 4.74 15.55 1.12
CA SER A 114 3.37 15.07 1.16
C SER A 114 3.20 13.94 0.12
N PRO A 115 2.30 12.97 0.36
CA PRO A 115 2.02 11.92 -0.63
C PRO A 115 1.56 12.47 -2.00
N GLU A 116 1.04 13.71 -2.01
CA GLU A 116 0.62 14.45 -3.20
C GLU A 116 1.81 14.97 -4.03
N GLU A 117 2.99 15.11 -3.42
CA GLU A 117 4.25 15.50 -4.08
C GLU A 117 5.13 14.28 -4.41
N ALA A 118 4.56 13.08 -4.39
CA ALA A 118 5.28 11.87 -4.72
C ALA A 118 5.79 11.92 -6.17
N MET A 119 7.11 11.88 -6.32
CA MET A 119 7.76 11.85 -7.63
C MET A 119 8.21 10.43 -7.95
N PHE A 120 8.07 10.02 -9.21
CA PHE A 120 8.52 8.72 -9.68
C PHE A 120 9.60 8.92 -10.75
N ALA A 121 10.70 8.17 -10.62
CA ALA A 121 11.77 8.17 -11.60
C ALA A 121 11.67 6.90 -12.44
N VAL A 122 11.36 7.06 -13.73
CA VAL A 122 11.35 5.94 -14.69
C VAL A 122 12.75 5.35 -14.77
N ILE A 123 12.86 4.03 -14.61
CA ILE A 123 14.15 3.33 -14.67
C ILE A 123 14.37 2.89 -16.13
N PRO A 124 15.31 3.51 -16.88
CA PRO A 124 15.45 3.27 -18.32
C PRO A 124 15.84 1.83 -18.67
N ASN A 125 16.41 1.10 -17.72
CA ASN A 125 16.86 -0.28 -17.93
C ASN A 125 15.72 -1.32 -17.83
N LEU A 126 14.52 -0.92 -17.40
CA LEU A 126 13.37 -1.84 -17.24
C LEU A 126 12.58 -2.02 -18.54
N GLY A 127 12.69 -1.10 -19.48
CA GLY A 127 11.96 -1.15 -20.73
C GLY A 127 12.20 0.08 -21.59
N TYR A 128 11.68 0.02 -22.82
CA TYR A 128 11.63 1.18 -23.69
C TYR A 128 10.31 1.93 -23.45
N PHE A 129 10.41 3.21 -23.09
CA PHE A 129 9.26 4.04 -22.72
C PHE A 129 9.09 5.18 -23.71
N GLU A 130 7.89 5.24 -24.29
CA GLU A 130 7.45 6.29 -25.21
C GLU A 130 6.30 7.07 -24.58
N PHE A 131 6.29 8.38 -24.79
CA PHE A 131 5.29 9.28 -24.22
C PHE A 131 4.59 10.03 -25.34
N LEU A 132 3.26 10.00 -25.35
CA LEU A 132 2.44 10.82 -26.23
C LEU A 132 2.08 12.11 -25.51
N PRO A 133 2.45 13.28 -26.04
CA PRO A 133 2.08 14.54 -25.40
C PRO A 133 0.56 14.72 -25.39
N VAL A 134 0.05 15.30 -24.30
CA VAL A 134 -1.34 15.73 -24.23
C VAL A 134 -1.39 17.12 -24.84
N SER A 135 -2.08 17.28 -25.98
CA SER A 135 -2.34 18.59 -26.56
C SER A 135 -3.85 18.79 -26.69
N GLU A 136 -4.31 20.03 -26.52
CA GLU A 136 -5.72 20.41 -26.68
C GLU A 136 -6.21 20.32 -28.14
N ARG A 137 -5.32 20.00 -29.09
CA ARG A 137 -5.62 19.93 -30.52
C ARG A 137 -5.70 18.48 -30.95
N GLU A 138 -6.87 18.08 -31.42
CA GLU A 138 -7.08 16.77 -32.04
C GLU A 138 -6.17 16.62 -33.28
N GLY A 139 -5.16 15.78 -33.17
CA GLY A 139 -4.23 15.41 -34.23
C GLY A 139 -3.37 14.23 -33.80
N GLU A 140 -2.94 13.40 -34.76
CA GLU A 140 -1.98 12.32 -34.50
C GLU A 140 -0.66 12.93 -34.03
N GLN A 141 -0.30 12.67 -32.77
CA GLN A 141 0.94 13.15 -32.19
C GLN A 141 2.00 12.04 -32.26
N GLU A 142 3.22 12.41 -32.61
CA GLU A 142 4.34 11.47 -32.58
C GLU A 142 4.78 11.21 -31.14
N PRO A 143 5.02 9.93 -30.78
CA PRO A 143 5.58 9.58 -29.48
C PRO A 143 6.99 10.15 -29.32
N VAL A 144 7.29 10.68 -28.14
CA VAL A 144 8.62 11.14 -27.76
C VAL A 144 9.28 10.14 -26.81
N GLY A 145 10.60 10.00 -26.90
CA GLY A 145 11.36 9.12 -26.01
C GLY A 145 11.49 9.69 -24.59
N LEU A 146 11.87 8.85 -23.62
CA LEU A 146 12.04 9.25 -22.21
C LEU A 146 12.94 10.49 -21.99
N ILE A 147 13.97 10.68 -22.83
CA ILE A 147 14.91 11.81 -22.75
C ILE A 147 14.40 13.09 -23.41
N GLU A 148 13.34 13.00 -24.23
CA GLU A 148 12.79 14.11 -25.02
C GLU A 148 11.56 14.74 -24.34
N VAL A 149 11.12 14.19 -23.21
CA VAL A 149 10.01 14.72 -22.42
C VAL A 149 10.41 16.07 -21.81
N LYS A 150 9.56 17.09 -22.01
CA LYS A 150 9.76 18.43 -21.46
C LYS A 150 9.21 18.54 -20.04
N ILE A 151 9.93 19.24 -19.17
CA ILE A 151 9.49 19.52 -17.81
C ILE A 151 8.20 20.36 -17.85
N GLY A 152 7.19 19.92 -17.11
CA GLY A 152 5.89 20.61 -17.02
C GLY A 152 4.95 20.36 -18.21
N GLN A 153 5.29 19.44 -19.11
CA GLN A 153 4.41 19.00 -20.18
C GLN A 153 3.68 17.71 -19.77
N ASP A 154 2.35 17.73 -19.83
CA ASP A 154 1.55 16.54 -19.60
C ASP A 154 1.66 15.60 -20.80
N SER A 155 1.98 14.35 -20.54
CA SER A 155 2.10 13.29 -21.54
C SER A 155 1.57 11.99 -20.97
N TRP A 156 0.88 11.20 -21.79
CA TRP A 156 0.46 9.84 -21.44
C TRP A 156 1.38 8.83 -22.12
N CYS A 157 1.82 7.82 -21.38
CA CYS A 157 2.52 6.68 -21.96
C CYS A 157 1.48 5.66 -22.44
N PRO A 158 1.42 5.30 -23.75
CA PRO A 158 0.45 4.33 -24.25
C PRO A 158 0.57 2.96 -23.59
N THR A 159 1.79 2.56 -23.23
CA THR A 159 2.09 1.35 -22.46
C THR A 159 1.41 1.36 -21.08
N LEU A 160 1.23 2.55 -20.48
CA LEU A 160 0.52 2.72 -19.20
C LEU A 160 -1.00 2.88 -19.37
N ALA A 161 -1.46 3.37 -20.53
CA ALA A 161 -2.86 3.70 -20.80
C ALA A 161 -3.76 2.49 -21.04
N ARG A 162 -3.23 1.39 -21.58
CA ARG A 162 -4.03 0.21 -21.90
C ARG A 162 -4.60 -0.48 -20.66
N ASP A 163 -3.92 -0.37 -19.52
CA ASP A 163 -4.26 -1.14 -18.31
C ASP A 163 -4.97 -0.33 -17.22
N CYS A 164 -4.89 1.01 -17.27
CA CYS A 164 -5.48 1.87 -16.24
C CYS A 164 -7.02 1.72 -16.17
N SER A 165 -7.68 1.40 -17.29
CA SER A 165 -9.14 1.17 -17.31
C SER A 165 -9.57 -0.22 -16.82
N GLN A 166 -8.72 -1.25 -16.94
CA GLN A 166 -9.05 -2.62 -16.51
C GLN A 166 -8.76 -2.87 -15.03
N PHE A 167 -7.73 -2.26 -14.45
CA PHE A 167 -7.40 -2.42 -13.03
C PHE A 167 -8.38 -1.71 -12.08
N LEU A 168 -9.16 -0.75 -12.58
CA LEU A 168 -10.05 0.11 -11.79
C LEU A 168 -11.33 -0.59 -11.29
N TRP A 169 -11.63 -1.83 -11.71
CA TRP A 169 -12.90 -2.50 -11.38
C TRP A 169 -12.81 -3.90 -10.79
N SER A 170 -11.70 -4.64 -10.92
CA SER A 170 -11.67 -6.08 -10.60
C SER A 170 -11.05 -6.48 -9.26
N GLU A 171 -10.26 -5.64 -8.58
CA GLU A 171 -9.44 -6.12 -7.44
C GLU A 171 -9.48 -5.29 -6.14
N ILE A 172 -10.43 -4.35 -6.01
CA ILE A 172 -10.55 -3.49 -4.81
C ILE A 172 -10.74 -4.32 -3.52
N ASP A 173 -11.28 -5.54 -3.59
CA ASP A 173 -11.47 -6.39 -2.41
C ASP A 173 -10.25 -7.27 -2.05
N SER A 174 -9.28 -7.48 -2.96
CA SER A 174 -8.14 -8.40 -2.72
C SER A 174 -6.81 -7.69 -2.41
N LEU A 175 -6.64 -6.46 -2.87
CA LEU A 175 -5.38 -5.71 -2.75
C LEU A 175 -5.05 -5.28 -1.32
N LEU A 176 -6.05 -5.03 -0.47
CA LEU A 176 -5.84 -4.71 0.94
C LEU A 176 -5.20 -5.87 1.74
N ILE A 177 -5.40 -7.12 1.31
CA ILE A 177 -4.81 -8.31 1.94
C ILE A 177 -3.43 -8.61 1.34
N LYS A 178 -3.26 -8.49 0.01
CA LYS A 178 -1.97 -8.72 -0.66
C LYS A 178 -0.91 -7.65 -0.33
N LEU A 179 -1.33 -6.40 -0.09
CA LEU A 179 -0.43 -5.34 0.40
C LEU A 179 0.08 -5.62 1.81
N PHE A 180 -0.71 -6.28 2.66
CA PHE A 180 -0.28 -6.70 4.00
C PHE A 180 0.69 -7.89 3.96
N GLU A 181 0.51 -8.82 3.01
CA GLU A 181 1.43 -9.96 2.83
C GLU A 181 2.77 -9.56 2.19
N SER A 182 2.79 -8.61 1.25
CA SER A 182 4.05 -8.14 0.64
C SER A 182 4.88 -7.25 1.59
N ALA A 183 4.23 -6.51 2.51
CA ALA A 183 4.93 -5.73 3.53
C ALA A 183 5.59 -6.60 4.61
N MET A 184 5.16 -7.86 4.80
CA MET A 184 5.78 -8.80 5.74
C MET A 184 6.91 -9.65 5.13
N LEU A 185 7.11 -9.63 3.81
CA LEU A 185 8.14 -10.44 3.14
C LEU A 185 9.54 -9.81 3.11
N PHE A 186 9.71 -8.63 3.71
CA PHE A 186 11.01 -7.94 3.80
C PHE A 186 11.48 -7.70 5.26
N TYR A 187 11.02 -8.50 6.21
CA TYR A 187 11.60 -8.62 7.56
C TYR A 187 11.90 -10.07 7.93
#